data_AF-A0A0N7LZP5-F1
#
_entry.id   AF-A0A0N7LZP5-F1
#
_cell.length_a   1.000
_cell.length_b   1.000
_cell.length_c   1.000
_cell.angle_alpha   90.00
_cell.angle_beta   90.00
_cell.angle_gamma   90.00
#
_symmetry.space_group_name_H-M   'P 1'
#
loop_
_entity.id
_entity.type
_entity.pdbx_description
1 polymer ?
#
loop_
_entity_poly.entity_id
_entity_poly.type
_entity_poly.pdbx_seq_one_letter_code
_entity_poly.pdbx_strand_id
1 'polypeptide(L)'
;MTRTVPQAAYDILGVLPTDDFATIRKAYLKQVRLHHPDVNAGDVDGATQRLAQINDAYDALVWHIKMDEEAYAARRAEEARQAAAKRRAEAARRAAAEKAEAERREAARRDAQAQARRAEMIRRARQEAEARAQAPISVKFNDARRVFSGQQTRTLRCA
;
A
#
# COMPACT_ATOMS: atom_id res chain seq x y z
N MET A 1 -30.84 -6.14 9.05
CA MET A 1 -31.76 -6.42 10.17
C MET A 1 -30.92 -6.48 11.44
N THR A 2 -30.64 -5.33 12.08
CA THR A 2 -30.08 -5.34 13.43
C THR A 2 -31.16 -5.91 14.34
N ARG A 3 -30.95 -7.11 14.88
CA ARG A 3 -31.82 -7.68 15.92
C ARG A 3 -31.57 -6.87 17.19
N THR A 4 -32.17 -5.70 17.29
CA THR A 4 -32.22 -4.95 18.53
C THR A 4 -32.89 -5.85 19.56
N VAL A 5 -32.23 -6.17 20.67
CA VAL A 5 -32.92 -6.85 21.77
C VAL A 5 -34.06 -5.95 22.21
N PRO A 6 -35.30 -6.48 22.33
CA PRO A 6 -36.41 -5.68 22.84
C PRO A 6 -36.03 -5.15 24.22
N GLN A 7 -36.24 -3.85 24.45
CA GLN A 7 -36.07 -3.24 25.78
C GLN A 7 -36.79 -4.07 26.87
N ALA A 8 -37.89 -4.72 26.49
CA ALA A 8 -38.63 -5.69 27.29
C ALA A 8 -37.76 -6.81 27.92
N ALA A 9 -36.69 -7.29 27.28
CA ALA A 9 -35.83 -8.32 27.86
C ALA A 9 -35.01 -7.78 29.04
N TYR A 10 -34.53 -6.54 28.93
CA TYR A 10 -33.88 -5.81 30.02
C TYR A 10 -34.87 -5.51 31.15
N ASP A 11 -36.11 -5.13 30.80
CA ASP A 11 -37.17 -4.82 31.76
C ASP A 11 -37.65 -6.09 32.53
N ILE A 12 -37.78 -7.24 31.85
CA ILE A 12 -38.16 -8.53 32.47
C ILE A 12 -37.13 -8.97 33.52
N LEU A 13 -35.84 -8.79 33.22
CA LEU A 13 -34.75 -9.13 34.14
C LEU A 13 -34.50 -8.03 35.18
N GLY A 14 -34.98 -6.81 34.94
CA GLY A 14 -34.79 -5.64 35.80
C GLY A 14 -33.37 -5.10 35.79
N VAL A 15 -32.70 -5.13 34.63
CA VAL A 15 -31.31 -4.71 34.45
C VAL A 15 -31.18 -3.62 33.40
N LEU A 16 -30.10 -2.85 33.45
CA LEU A 16 -29.82 -1.81 32.45
C LEU A 16 -29.04 -2.39 31.26
N PRO A 17 -29.17 -1.80 30.06
CA PRO A 17 -28.34 -2.14 28.90
C PRO A 17 -26.84 -1.93 29.09
N THR A 18 -26.47 -1.10 30.06
CA THR A 18 -25.08 -0.77 30.42
C THR A 18 -24.51 -1.68 31.51
N ASP A 19 -25.32 -2.56 32.10
CA ASP A 19 -24.86 -3.45 33.17
C ASP A 19 -23.95 -4.56 32.64
N ASP A 20 -22.93 -4.90 33.42
CA ASP A 20 -22.03 -6.00 33.10
C ASP A 20 -22.76 -7.36 33.10
N PHE A 21 -22.24 -8.32 32.33
CA PHE A 21 -22.78 -9.66 32.22
C PHE A 21 -22.91 -10.37 33.58
N ALA A 22 -21.99 -10.11 34.51
CA ALA A 22 -22.07 -10.64 35.86
C ALA A 22 -23.29 -10.12 36.64
N THR A 23 -23.69 -8.87 36.41
CA THR A 23 -24.89 -8.26 37.01
C THR A 23 -26.15 -8.84 36.39
N ILE A 24 -26.18 -9.00 35.06
CA ILE A 24 -27.29 -9.64 34.34
C ILE A 24 -27.52 -11.06 34.83
N ARG A 25 -26.44 -11.84 34.99
CA ARG A 25 -26.52 -13.22 35.51
C ARG A 25 -27.03 -13.28 36.95
N LYS A 26 -26.64 -12.33 37.81
CA LYS A 26 -27.15 -12.26 39.20
C LYS A 26 -28.63 -11.94 39.24
N ALA A 27 -29.10 -11.01 38.41
CA ALA A 27 -30.51 -10.65 38.31
C ALA A 27 -31.36 -11.83 37.81
N TYR A 28 -30.89 -12.53 36.77
CA TYR A 28 -31.49 -13.78 36.30
C TYR A 28 -31.64 -14.82 37.42
N LEU A 29 -30.55 -15.14 38.13
CA LEU A 29 -30.59 -16.13 39.23
C LEU A 29 -31.55 -15.72 40.35
N LYS A 30 -31.70 -14.42 40.61
CA LYS A 30 -32.65 -13.90 41.60
C LYS A 30 -34.10 -14.09 41.14
N GLN A 31 -34.39 -13.80 39.86
CA GLN A 31 -35.72 -13.97 39.27
C GLN A 31 -36.13 -15.45 39.19
N VAL A 32 -35.21 -16.34 38.80
CA VAL A 32 -35.45 -17.78 38.77
C VAL A 32 -35.80 -18.34 40.15
N ARG A 33 -35.08 -17.90 41.20
CA ARG A 33 -35.37 -18.33 42.58
C ARG A 33 -36.73 -17.84 43.08
N LEU A 34 -37.15 -16.65 42.64
CA LEU A 34 -38.44 -16.07 43.02
C LEU A 34 -39.61 -16.78 42.33
N HIS A 35 -39.44 -17.12 41.05
CA HIS A 35 -40.47 -17.73 40.21
C HIS A 35 -40.32 -19.26 40.05
N HIS A 36 -39.57 -19.91 40.94
CA HIS A 36 -39.40 -21.37 40.90
C HIS A 36 -40.73 -22.07 41.23
N PRO A 37 -41.12 -23.15 40.51
CA PRO A 37 -42.36 -23.88 40.78
C PRO A 37 -42.42 -24.48 42.19
N ASP A 38 -41.29 -24.93 42.77
CA ASP A 38 -41.27 -25.46 44.15
C ASP A 38 -41.60 -24.41 45.22
N VAL A 39 -41.28 -23.13 44.98
CA VAL A 39 -41.56 -22.05 45.93
C VAL A 39 -43.00 -21.54 45.76
N ASN A 40 -43.54 -21.68 44.55
CA ASN A 40 -44.87 -21.21 44.16
C ASN A 40 -45.82 -22.40 43.89
N ALA A 41 -45.87 -23.35 44.82
CA ALA A 41 -46.68 -24.57 44.69
C ALA A 41 -48.19 -24.32 44.49
N GLY A 42 -48.68 -23.11 44.74
CA GLY A 42 -50.08 -22.69 44.51
C GLY A 42 -50.38 -22.10 43.12
N ASP A 43 -49.37 -21.74 42.32
CA ASP A 43 -49.51 -21.17 40.97
C ASP A 43 -48.39 -21.68 40.06
N VAL A 44 -48.32 -23.02 39.91
CA VAL A 44 -47.25 -23.69 39.16
C VAL A 44 -47.27 -23.31 37.69
N ASP A 45 -48.46 -23.15 37.09
CA ASP A 45 -48.61 -22.78 35.67
C ASP A 45 -48.16 -21.34 35.41
N GLY A 46 -48.56 -20.39 36.27
CA GLY A 46 -48.14 -19.00 36.17
C GLY A 46 -46.65 -18.80 36.46
N ALA A 47 -46.09 -19.58 37.40
CA ALA A 47 -44.65 -19.60 37.67
C ALA A 47 -43.85 -20.12 36.47
N THR A 48 -44.32 -21.21 35.84
CA THR A 48 -43.65 -21.81 34.68
C THR A 48 -43.64 -20.88 33.47
N GLN A 49 -44.75 -20.20 33.17
CA GLN A 49 -44.80 -19.21 32.08
C GLN A 49 -43.87 -18.03 32.31
N ARG A 50 -43.83 -17.50 33.54
CA ARG A 50 -42.92 -16.39 33.90
C ARG A 50 -41.46 -16.84 33.81
N LEU A 51 -41.14 -18.04 34.27
CA LEU A 51 -39.81 -18.60 34.19
C LEU A 51 -39.36 -18.79 32.74
N ALA A 52 -40.25 -19.25 31.85
CA ALA A 52 -39.98 -19.34 30.42
C ALA A 52 -39.63 -17.97 29.80
N GLN A 53 -40.41 -16.93 30.13
CA GLN A 53 -40.13 -15.56 29.68
C GLN A 53 -38.78 -15.02 30.18
N ILE A 54 -38.41 -15.34 31.43
CA ILE A 54 -37.12 -14.96 32.01
C ILE A 54 -35.96 -15.67 31.28
N ASN A 55 -36.12 -16.95 30.95
CA ASN A 55 -35.12 -17.71 30.20
C ASN A 55 -34.94 -17.17 28.77
N ASP A 56 -36.04 -16.92 28.06
CA ASP A 56 -36.03 -16.37 26.71
C ASP A 56 -35.36 -14.98 26.69
N ALA A 57 -35.65 -14.14 27.68
CA ALA A 57 -35.03 -12.82 27.84
C ALA A 57 -33.51 -12.93 28.09
N TYR A 58 -33.09 -13.84 28.96
CA TYR A 58 -31.67 -14.04 29.26
C TYR A 58 -30.90 -14.56 28.05
N ASP A 59 -31.45 -15.54 27.33
CA ASP A 59 -30.81 -16.10 26.14
C ASP A 59 -30.67 -15.03 25.05
N ALA A 60 -31.72 -14.23 24.80
CA ALA A 60 -31.66 -13.13 23.84
C ALA A 60 -30.55 -12.11 24.17
N LEU A 61 -30.38 -11.77 25.46
CA LEU A 61 -29.33 -10.86 25.91
C LEU A 61 -27.93 -11.45 25.73
N VAL A 62 -27.74 -12.72 26.09
CA VAL A 62 -26.46 -13.43 25.90
C VAL A 62 -26.06 -13.43 24.43
N TRP A 63 -26.99 -13.73 23.53
CA TRP A 63 -26.74 -13.74 22.09
C TRP A 63 -26.38 -12.34 21.56
N HIS A 64 -27.08 -11.30 21.99
CA HIS A 64 -26.80 -9.93 21.55
C HIS A 64 -25.44 -9.42 22.01
N ILE A 65 -25.10 -9.61 23.29
CA ILE A 65 -23.80 -9.20 23.84
C ILE A 65 -22.67 -9.90 23.10
N LYS A 66 -22.81 -11.21 22.82
CA LYS A 66 -21.80 -11.96 22.07
C LYS A 66 -21.70 -11.50 20.60
N MET A 67 -22.83 -11.22 19.97
CA MET A 67 -22.85 -10.70 18.59
C MET A 67 -22.19 -9.32 18.50
N ASP A 68 -22.39 -8.46 19.50
CA ASP A 68 -21.75 -7.14 19.59
C ASP A 68 -20.23 -7.27 19.74
N GLU A 69 -19.74 -8.18 20.59
CA GLU A 69 -18.32 -8.48 20.74
C GLU A 69 -17.70 -8.99 19.42
N GLU A 70 -18.36 -9.92 18.73
CA GLU A 70 -17.91 -10.44 17.44
C GLU A 70 -17.92 -9.36 16.35
N ALA A 71 -18.96 -8.53 16.30
CA ALA A 71 -19.06 -7.42 15.36
C ALA A 71 -17.99 -6.34 15.64
N TYR A 72 -17.75 -6.03 16.90
CA TYR A 72 -16.69 -5.12 17.32
C TYR A 72 -15.31 -5.66 16.98
N ALA A 73 -15.05 -6.95 17.25
CA ALA A 73 -13.81 -7.62 16.88
C ALA A 73 -13.61 -7.65 15.36
N ALA A 74 -14.66 -7.94 14.59
CA ALA A 74 -14.63 -7.93 13.13
C ALA A 74 -14.32 -6.54 12.57
N ARG A 75 -14.98 -5.50 13.07
CA ARG A 75 -14.72 -4.10 12.69
C ARG A 75 -13.28 -3.70 12.99
N ARG A 76 -12.78 -4.02 14.19
CA ARG A 76 -11.38 -3.77 14.57
C ARG A 76 -10.39 -4.51 13.68
N ALA A 77 -10.70 -5.76 13.32
CA ALA A 77 -9.89 -6.54 12.39
C ALA A 77 -9.90 -5.94 10.98
N GLU A 78 -11.04 -5.44 10.51
CA GLU A 78 -11.16 -4.76 9.22
C GLU A 78 -10.37 -3.45 9.20
N GLU A 79 -10.51 -2.61 10.23
CA GLU A 79 -9.74 -1.37 10.39
C GLU A 79 -8.22 -1.66 10.40
N ALA A 80 -7.79 -2.73 11.09
CA ALA A 80 -6.40 -3.15 11.09
C ALA A 80 -5.92 -3.61 9.70
N ARG A 81 -6.75 -4.35 8.95
CA ARG A 81 -6.45 -4.75 7.55
C ARG A 81 -6.36 -3.53 6.64
N GLN A 82 -7.29 -2.59 6.75
CA GLN A 82 -7.28 -1.34 5.99
C GLN A 82 -6.05 -0.49 6.32
N ALA A 83 -5.68 -0.38 7.60
CA ALA A 83 -4.48 0.33 8.03
C ALA A 83 -3.20 -0.34 7.49
N ALA A 84 -3.12 -1.67 7.54
CA ALA A 84 -2.01 -2.42 6.97
C ALA A 84 -1.93 -2.25 5.43
N ALA A 85 -3.07 -2.26 4.74
CA ALA A 85 -3.13 -2.02 3.30
C ALA A 85 -2.66 -0.60 2.93
N LYS A 86 -3.09 0.42 3.69
CA LYS A 86 -2.62 1.82 3.50
C LYS A 86 -1.12 1.93 3.70
N ARG A 87 -0.58 1.34 4.78
CA ARG A 87 0.88 1.33 5.04
C ARG A 87 1.66 0.63 3.94
N ARG A 88 1.17 -0.51 3.44
CA ARG A 88 1.79 -1.23 2.31
C ARG A 88 1.75 -0.41 1.03
N ALA A 89 0.62 0.25 0.73
CA ALA A 89 0.50 1.12 -0.43
C ALA A 89 1.44 2.33 -0.35
N GLU A 90 1.57 2.95 0.83
CA GLU A 90 2.51 4.05 1.05
C GLU A 90 3.96 3.60 0.91
N ALA A 91 4.32 2.46 1.52
CA ALA A 91 5.66 1.88 1.38
C ALA A 91 5.98 1.56 -0.10
N ALA A 92 5.02 1.00 -0.84
CA ALA A 92 5.17 0.75 -2.27
C ALA A 92 5.35 2.04 -3.08
N ARG A 93 4.60 3.11 -2.75
CA ARG A 93 4.76 4.44 -3.39
C ARG A 93 6.13 5.04 -3.10
N ARG A 94 6.61 4.96 -1.86
CA ARG A 94 7.95 5.44 -1.48
C ARG A 94 9.04 4.66 -2.21
N ALA A 95 8.95 3.33 -2.22
CA ALA A 95 9.90 2.48 -2.95
C ALA A 95 9.87 2.76 -4.47
N ALA A 96 8.70 3.01 -5.05
CA ALA A 96 8.59 3.38 -6.46
C ALA A 96 9.21 4.77 -6.75
N ALA A 97 9.01 5.74 -5.85
CA ALA A 97 9.62 7.07 -5.97
C ALA A 97 11.15 7.01 -5.86
N GLU A 98 11.67 6.24 -4.91
CA GLU A 98 13.11 6.01 -4.74
C GLU A 98 13.73 5.33 -5.97
N LYS A 99 13.06 4.31 -6.53
CA LYS A 99 13.50 3.67 -7.78
C LYS A 99 13.49 4.65 -8.94
N ALA A 100 12.42 5.42 -9.12
CA ALA A 100 12.34 6.43 -10.18
C ALA A 100 13.43 7.51 -10.02
N GLU A 101 13.75 7.91 -8.79
CA GLU A 101 14.84 8.85 -8.54
C GLU A 101 16.20 8.24 -8.85
N ALA A 102 16.44 6.99 -8.46
CA ALA A 102 17.67 6.26 -8.79
C ALA A 102 17.86 6.14 -10.30
N GLU A 103 16.81 5.78 -11.05
CA GLU A 103 16.83 5.72 -12.51
C GLU A 103 17.12 7.09 -13.14
N ARG A 104 16.51 8.17 -12.63
CA ARG A 104 16.80 9.54 -13.08
C ARG A 104 18.25 9.93 -12.81
N ARG A 105 18.79 9.58 -11.65
CA ARG A 105 20.20 9.82 -11.29
C ARG A 105 21.13 9.03 -12.22
N GLU A 106 20.82 7.78 -12.53
CA GLU A 106 21.59 6.99 -13.48
C GLU A 106 21.52 7.55 -14.89
N ALA A 107 20.33 7.93 -15.37
CA ALA A 107 20.15 8.55 -16.67
C ALA A 107 20.99 9.83 -16.78
N ALA A 108 20.92 10.71 -15.78
CA ALA A 108 21.73 11.93 -15.73
C ALA A 108 23.25 11.63 -15.74
N ARG A 109 23.69 10.57 -15.05
CA ARG A 109 25.11 10.13 -15.11
C ARG A 109 25.49 9.66 -16.51
N ARG A 110 24.64 8.88 -17.19
CA ARG A 110 24.88 8.41 -18.55
C ARG A 110 24.93 9.57 -19.54
N ASP A 111 24.02 10.53 -19.41
CA ASP A 111 23.98 11.74 -20.23
C ASP A 111 25.23 12.60 -20.01
N ALA A 112 25.66 12.81 -18.76
CA ALA A 112 26.88 13.52 -18.45
C ALA A 112 28.12 12.83 -19.05
N GLN A 113 28.21 11.50 -18.97
CA GLN A 113 29.29 10.73 -19.60
C GLN A 113 29.28 10.86 -21.12
N ALA A 114 28.11 10.81 -21.75
CA ALA A 114 27.98 10.99 -23.20
C ALA A 114 28.38 12.40 -23.64
N GLN A 115 27.98 13.43 -22.88
CA GLN A 115 28.38 14.82 -23.11
C GLN A 115 29.89 14.99 -22.96
N ALA A 116 30.51 14.40 -21.94
CA ALA A 116 31.96 14.44 -21.73
C ALA A 116 32.72 13.81 -22.90
N ARG A 117 32.31 12.60 -23.35
CA ARG A 117 32.89 11.93 -24.52
C ARG A 117 32.76 12.77 -25.79
N ARG A 118 31.58 13.40 -26.00
CA ARG A 118 31.35 14.28 -27.14
C ARG A 118 32.23 15.53 -27.07
N ALA A 119 32.38 16.13 -25.90
CA ALA A 119 33.26 17.29 -25.70
C ALA A 119 34.73 16.94 -25.95
N GLU A 120 35.18 15.76 -25.52
CA GLU A 120 36.53 15.25 -25.78
C GLU A 120 36.77 15.03 -27.28
N MET A 121 35.83 14.40 -27.99
CA MET A 121 35.87 14.24 -29.44
C MET A 121 36.00 15.59 -30.16
N ILE A 122 35.20 16.58 -29.77
CA ILE A 122 35.25 17.94 -30.34
C ILE A 122 36.61 18.59 -30.05
N ARG A 123 37.12 18.47 -28.81
CA ARG A 123 38.43 19.01 -28.43
C ARG A 123 39.54 18.40 -29.27
N ARG A 124 39.54 17.07 -29.44
CA ARG A 124 40.52 16.36 -30.27
C ARG A 124 40.44 16.80 -31.73
N ALA A 125 39.24 16.90 -32.30
CA ALA A 125 39.06 17.36 -33.68
C ALA A 125 39.57 18.80 -33.88
N ARG A 126 39.37 19.70 -32.91
CA ARG A 126 39.93 21.06 -32.94
C ARG A 126 41.45 21.05 -32.90
N GLN A 127 42.05 20.27 -31.99
CA GLN A 127 43.51 20.14 -31.90
C GLN A 127 44.11 19.58 -33.21
N GLU A 128 43.48 18.57 -33.80
CA GLU A 128 43.89 18.01 -35.09
C GLU A 128 43.76 19.04 -36.23
N ALA A 129 42.69 19.84 -36.23
CA ALA A 129 42.52 20.92 -37.21
C ALA A 129 43.56 22.04 -37.04
N GLU A 130 43.83 22.46 -35.81
CA GLU A 130 44.87 23.44 -35.47
C GLU A 130 46.26 22.92 -35.87
N ALA A 131 46.58 21.66 -35.56
CA ALA A 131 47.84 21.03 -35.98
C ALA A 131 47.97 20.97 -37.51
N ARG A 132 46.90 20.64 -38.23
CA ARG A 132 46.87 20.69 -39.71
C ARG A 132 47.03 22.11 -40.27
N ALA A 133 46.55 23.12 -39.57
CA ALA A 133 46.71 24.53 -39.94
C ALA A 133 48.13 25.04 -39.67
N GLN A 134 48.73 24.65 -38.54
CA GLN A 134 50.10 25.00 -38.14
C GLN A 134 51.18 24.19 -38.87
N ALA A 135 50.81 23.11 -39.57
CA ALA A 135 51.75 22.32 -40.36
C ALA A 135 52.49 23.22 -41.37
N PRO A 136 53.83 23.17 -41.42
CA PRO A 136 54.62 24.09 -42.22
C PRO A 136 54.27 23.97 -43.71
N ILE A 137 54.15 25.13 -44.37
CA ILE A 137 53.80 25.28 -45.80
C ILE A 137 54.70 24.42 -46.72
N SER A 138 55.91 24.06 -46.27
CA SER A 138 56.86 23.21 -47.00
C SER A 138 56.36 21.78 -47.29
N VAL A 139 55.48 21.21 -46.45
CA VAL A 139 54.90 19.87 -46.70
C VAL A 139 53.81 19.95 -47.79
N LYS A 140 53.02 21.03 -47.80
CA LYS A 140 51.98 21.28 -48.83
C LYS A 140 52.59 21.48 -50.22
N PHE A 141 53.80 22.02 -50.31
CA PHE A 141 54.51 22.21 -51.58
C PHE A 141 55.14 20.90 -52.13
N ASN A 142 55.66 20.03 -51.27
CA ASN A 142 56.24 18.74 -51.68
C ASN A 142 55.19 17.72 -52.15
N ASP A 143 54.02 17.68 -51.52
CA ASP A 143 52.92 16.82 -51.96
C ASP A 143 52.36 17.27 -53.33
N ALA A 144 52.22 18.58 -53.54
CA ALA A 144 51.83 19.14 -54.85
C ALA A 144 52.88 18.85 -55.94
N ARG A 145 54.17 18.89 -55.60
CA ARG A 145 55.27 18.59 -56.53
C ARG A 145 55.33 17.11 -56.92
N ARG A 146 54.97 16.19 -56.01
CA ARG A 146 54.87 14.74 -56.29
C ARG A 146 53.73 14.39 -57.26
N VAL A 147 52.59 15.06 -57.13
CA VAL A 147 51.46 14.91 -58.09
C VAL A 147 51.84 15.45 -59.46
N PHE A 148 52.55 16.59 -59.52
CA PHE A 148 52.98 17.20 -60.77
C PHE A 148 54.10 16.42 -61.49
N SER A 149 55.05 15.83 -60.75
CA SER A 149 56.14 15.03 -61.34
C SER A 149 55.69 13.66 -61.86
N GLY A 150 54.53 13.16 -61.43
CA GLY A 150 53.96 11.88 -61.88
C GLY A 150 53.15 11.96 -63.18
N GLN A 151 52.82 13.16 -63.67
CA GLN A 151 51.99 13.37 -64.87
C GLN A 151 52.79 13.67 -66.15
N GLN A 152 54.11 13.86 -66.10
CA GLN A 152 54.91 14.27 -67.26
C GLN A 152 55.38 13.16 -68.22
N THR A 153 54.98 11.89 -68.03
CA THR A 153 55.39 10.78 -68.92
C THR A 153 54.24 10.11 -69.69
N ARG A 154 53.19 10.86 -70.04
CA ARG A 154 52.28 10.49 -71.15
C ARG A 154 52.52 11.43 -72.32
N THR A 155 53.56 11.13 -73.08
CA THR A 155 53.79 11.70 -74.40
C THR A 155 52.57 11.44 -75.28
N LEU A 156 52.00 12.53 -75.80
CA LEU A 156 51.03 12.49 -76.88
C LEU A 156 51.74 11.94 -78.13
N ARG A 157 51.44 10.68 -78.44
CA ARG A 157 51.76 10.05 -79.72
C ARG A 157 50.72 10.56 -80.72
N CYS A 158 51.06 11.59 -81.50
CA CYS A 158 50.27 12.01 -82.66
C CYS A 158 50.90 11.43 -83.94
N ALA A 159 49.99 11.05 -84.85
CA ALA A 159 50.20 10.37 -86.12
C ALA A 159 51.03 11.17 -87.12
#